data_AF-A0A4Q1A9D5-F1
#
_entry.id   AF-A0A4Q1A9D5-F1
#
_cell.length_a   1.000
_cell.length_b   1.000
_cell.length_c   1.000
_cell.angle_alpha   90.00
_cell.angle_beta   90.00
_cell.angle_gamma   90.00
#
_symmetry.space_group_name_H-M   'P 1'
#
loop_
_entity.id
_entity.type
_entity.pdbx_description
1 polymer ?
#
loop_
_entity_poly.entity_id
_entity_poly.type
_entity_poly.pdbx_seq_one_letter_code
_entity_poly.pdbx_strand_id
1 'polypeptide(L)'
;MSKTVPNFLFPTNFRNGKNIKRLIKDFNVQGYGIAVYLLETLAETEGHQYPLSDIDLLADEMKVSVPVINTVINTYGLFQIVENEDGSLFFSSQLNDWLEPYYRQVQQRSMAGKLSAAKKKQKQQEQLKQLEMNLSDDNLSQQINLSESDSSQRPLNDRSTINKINKKKNKEKKNLSDNFRNFKKELQGIEIRFTLPYPFENFSKNTVIRLKKIGYLHNESINKDLSTEQAHIVWEYMFEKREKLLKIISGN
;
A
#
# COMPACT_ATOMS: atom_id res chain seq x y z
N MET A 1 -14.18 17.84 7.93
CA MET A 1 -13.89 17.42 6.53
C MET A 1 -15.12 16.67 6.09
N SER A 2 -15.87 17.22 5.12
CA SER A 2 -16.97 16.49 4.50
C SER A 2 -16.43 15.17 3.93
N LYS A 3 -17.11 14.07 4.24
CA LYS A 3 -16.74 12.76 3.69
C LYS A 3 -17.07 12.80 2.20
N THR A 4 -16.06 12.71 1.35
CA THR A 4 -16.29 12.63 -0.10
C THR A 4 -16.92 11.29 -0.43
N VAL A 5 -18.05 11.32 -1.12
CA VAL A 5 -18.79 10.13 -1.53
C VAL A 5 -17.96 9.33 -2.55
N PRO A 6 -17.86 7.99 -2.43
CA PRO A 6 -17.12 7.18 -3.39
C PRO A 6 -17.83 7.07 -4.75
N ASN A 7 -17.06 6.88 -5.82
CA ASN A 7 -17.60 6.73 -7.19
C ASN A 7 -18.53 5.51 -7.36
N PHE A 8 -18.40 4.50 -6.50
CA PHE A 8 -19.27 3.32 -6.49
C PHE A 8 -19.81 3.13 -5.08
N LEU A 9 -21.14 3.21 -4.93
CA LEU A 9 -21.81 3.19 -3.64
C LEU A 9 -22.12 1.77 -3.15
N PHE A 10 -22.46 0.87 -4.07
CA PHE A 10 -22.96 -0.46 -3.75
C PHE A 10 -22.35 -1.55 -4.64
N PRO A 11 -22.39 -2.83 -4.20
CA PRO A 11 -21.84 -3.95 -4.96
C PRO A 11 -22.50 -4.14 -6.34
N THR A 12 -21.72 -4.64 -7.31
CA THR A 12 -22.20 -4.93 -8.68
C THR A 12 -23.35 -5.93 -8.73
N ASN A 13 -23.53 -6.75 -7.70
CA ASN A 13 -24.61 -7.73 -7.59
C ASN A 13 -25.84 -7.24 -6.81
N PHE A 14 -25.94 -5.94 -6.48
CA PHE A 14 -27.04 -5.39 -5.67
C PHE A 14 -28.44 -5.78 -6.18
N ARG A 15 -28.65 -5.76 -7.50
CA ARG A 15 -29.89 -6.20 -8.17
C ARG A 15 -30.32 -7.63 -7.80
N ASN A 16 -29.37 -8.51 -7.48
CA ASN A 16 -29.66 -9.92 -7.21
C ASN A 16 -30.12 -10.19 -5.78
N GLY A 17 -30.08 -9.19 -4.88
CA GLY A 17 -30.55 -9.32 -3.51
C GLY A 17 -32.04 -9.70 -3.42
N LYS A 18 -32.40 -10.54 -2.44
CA LYS A 18 -33.78 -11.01 -2.23
C LYS A 18 -34.77 -9.86 -2.08
N ASN A 19 -34.40 -8.84 -1.31
CA ASN A 19 -35.23 -7.66 -1.02
C ASN A 19 -35.44 -6.83 -2.29
N ILE A 20 -34.37 -6.62 -3.08
CA ILE A 20 -34.44 -5.92 -4.36
C ILE A 20 -35.25 -6.69 -5.40
N LYS A 21 -35.13 -8.02 -5.44
CA LYS A 21 -35.98 -8.85 -6.32
C LYS A 21 -37.46 -8.76 -5.97
N ARG A 22 -37.81 -8.66 -4.68
CA ARG A 22 -39.19 -8.42 -4.24
C ARG A 22 -39.67 -7.03 -4.64
N LEU A 23 -38.84 -6.01 -4.43
CA LEU A 23 -39.13 -4.64 -4.86
C LEU A 23 -39.38 -4.56 -6.37
N ILE A 24 -38.54 -5.22 -7.17
CA ILE A 24 -38.70 -5.28 -8.63
C ILE A 24 -39.95 -6.04 -9.03
N LYS A 25 -40.37 -7.05 -8.26
CA LYS A 25 -41.61 -7.79 -8.54
C LYS A 25 -42.84 -6.90 -8.40
N ASP A 26 -42.86 -6.03 -7.39
CA ASP A 26 -44.03 -5.21 -7.06
C ASP A 26 -44.07 -3.89 -7.84
N PHE A 27 -42.90 -3.28 -8.08
CA PHE A 27 -42.76 -1.96 -8.72
C PHE A 27 -41.94 -1.97 -10.02
N ASN A 28 -41.73 -3.15 -10.62
CA ASN A 28 -40.92 -3.32 -11.83
C ASN A 28 -39.51 -2.71 -11.68
N VAL A 29 -38.90 -2.29 -12.79
CA VAL A 29 -37.60 -1.62 -12.79
C VAL A 29 -37.63 -0.27 -12.09
N GLN A 30 -38.80 0.38 -12.00
CA GLN A 30 -38.97 1.65 -11.30
C GLN A 30 -38.64 1.53 -9.81
N GLY A 31 -39.07 0.45 -9.15
CA GLY A 31 -38.73 0.19 -7.75
C GLY A 31 -37.22 0.15 -7.52
N TYR A 32 -36.47 -0.49 -8.43
CA TYR A 32 -35.01 -0.49 -8.37
C TYR A 32 -34.42 0.92 -8.47
N GLY A 33 -34.94 1.74 -9.40
CA GLY A 33 -34.54 3.14 -9.53
C GLY A 33 -34.77 3.93 -8.23
N ILE A 34 -35.93 3.79 -7.60
CA ILE A 34 -36.25 4.46 -6.32
C ILE A 34 -35.27 4.02 -5.23
N ALA A 35 -35.01 2.72 -5.08
CA ALA A 35 -34.08 2.24 -4.06
C ALA A 35 -32.65 2.77 -4.26
N VAL A 36 -32.16 2.78 -5.52
CA VAL A 36 -30.84 3.33 -5.85
C VAL A 36 -30.79 4.83 -5.56
N TYR A 37 -31.81 5.57 -5.97
CA TYR A 37 -31.93 7.00 -5.73
C TYR A 37 -31.86 7.33 -4.25
N LEU A 38 -32.67 6.66 -3.41
CA LEU A 38 -32.65 6.86 -1.97
C LEU A 38 -31.28 6.53 -1.35
N LEU A 39 -30.60 5.49 -1.83
CA LEU A 39 -29.23 5.16 -1.38
C LEU A 39 -28.21 6.23 -1.78
N GLU A 40 -28.34 6.81 -2.97
CA GLU A 40 -27.52 7.93 -3.44
C GLU A 40 -27.74 9.16 -2.56
N THR A 41 -29.00 9.54 -2.30
CA THR A 41 -29.35 10.64 -1.41
C THR A 41 -28.74 10.45 -0.01
N LEU A 42 -28.87 9.25 0.58
CA LEU A 42 -28.28 8.95 1.87
C LEU A 42 -26.74 8.98 1.82
N ALA A 43 -26.11 8.62 0.71
CA ALA A 43 -24.66 8.69 0.60
C ALA A 43 -24.15 10.14 0.63
N GLU A 44 -24.92 11.08 0.07
CA GLU A 44 -24.61 12.51 0.03
C GLU A 44 -24.91 13.24 1.33
N THR A 45 -25.92 12.80 2.08
CA THR A 45 -26.30 13.45 3.34
C THR A 45 -25.33 13.17 4.48
N GLU A 46 -25.23 14.14 5.38
CA GLU A 46 -24.44 13.96 6.60
C GLU A 46 -25.03 12.85 7.47
N GLY A 47 -24.18 11.96 7.98
CA GLY A 47 -24.62 10.85 8.84
C GLY A 47 -25.35 9.72 8.11
N HIS A 48 -25.50 9.79 6.79
CA HIS A 48 -26.23 8.81 5.98
C HIS A 48 -27.68 8.62 6.42
N GLN A 49 -28.32 9.75 6.75
CA GLN A 49 -29.68 9.84 7.26
C GLN A 49 -30.46 10.88 6.45
N TYR A 50 -31.76 10.69 6.32
CA TYR A 50 -32.65 11.65 5.68
C TYR A 50 -34.00 11.73 6.41
N PRO A 51 -34.59 12.92 6.59
CA PRO A 51 -35.85 13.08 7.30
C PRO A 51 -37.05 12.52 6.51
N LEU A 52 -37.94 11.79 7.20
CA LEU A 52 -39.21 11.33 6.60
C LEU A 52 -40.15 12.49 6.26
N SER A 53 -40.01 13.64 6.94
CA SER A 53 -40.79 14.85 6.68
C SER A 53 -40.58 15.40 5.27
N ASP A 54 -39.40 15.20 4.68
CA ASP A 54 -39.01 15.79 3.40
C ASP A 54 -39.15 14.80 2.23
N ILE A 55 -39.90 13.70 2.41
CA ILE A 55 -40.13 12.70 1.34
C ILE A 55 -40.89 13.31 0.16
N ASP A 56 -41.73 14.31 0.41
CA ASP A 56 -42.44 15.06 -0.63
C ASP A 56 -41.46 15.69 -1.64
N LEU A 57 -40.33 16.22 -1.17
CA LEU A 57 -39.27 16.75 -2.04
C LEU A 57 -38.69 15.66 -2.94
N LEU A 58 -38.37 14.50 -2.38
CA LEU A 58 -37.84 13.36 -3.13
C LEU A 58 -38.88 12.80 -4.12
N ALA A 59 -40.16 12.81 -3.73
CA ALA A 59 -41.28 12.39 -4.57
C ALA A 59 -41.42 13.29 -5.80
N ASP A 60 -41.37 14.60 -5.60
CA ASP A 60 -41.45 15.59 -6.67
C ASP A 60 -40.25 15.53 -7.61
N GLU A 61 -39.05 15.25 -7.11
CA GLU A 61 -37.84 15.11 -7.92
C GLU A 61 -37.87 13.85 -8.79
N MET A 62 -38.20 12.70 -8.19
CA MET A 62 -38.29 11.43 -8.91
C MET A 62 -39.55 11.30 -9.79
N LYS A 63 -40.52 12.21 -9.65
CA LYS A 63 -41.87 12.10 -10.25
C LYS A 63 -42.58 10.81 -9.87
N VAL A 64 -42.51 10.47 -8.59
CA VAL A 64 -43.14 9.29 -7.98
C VAL A 64 -44.05 9.74 -6.85
N SER A 65 -45.11 8.99 -6.54
CA SER A 65 -45.98 9.35 -5.43
C SER A 65 -45.34 9.05 -4.06
N VAL A 66 -45.56 9.94 -3.10
CA VAL A 66 -45.11 9.79 -1.69
C VAL A 66 -45.47 8.41 -1.09
N PRO A 67 -46.68 7.86 -1.29
CA PRO A 67 -47.01 6.52 -0.77
C PRO A 67 -46.13 5.40 -1.32
N VAL A 68 -45.68 5.51 -2.57
CA VAL A 68 -44.78 4.50 -3.17
C VAL A 68 -43.42 4.54 -2.48
N ILE A 69 -42.84 5.73 -2.30
CA ILE A 69 -41.54 5.88 -1.61
C ILE A 69 -41.64 5.40 -0.16
N ASN A 70 -42.70 5.76 0.55
CA ASN A 70 -42.95 5.25 1.90
C ASN A 70 -43.05 3.73 1.95
N THR A 71 -43.68 3.10 0.94
CA THR A 71 -43.72 1.64 0.83
C THR A 71 -42.32 1.06 0.60
N VAL A 72 -41.51 1.70 -0.26
CA VAL A 72 -40.12 1.27 -0.50
C VAL A 72 -39.28 1.31 0.77
N ILE A 73 -39.39 2.39 1.56
CA ILE A 73 -38.68 2.57 2.83
C ILE A 73 -39.09 1.50 3.85
N ASN A 74 -40.40 1.30 4.03
CA ASN A 74 -40.93 0.49 5.12
C ASN A 74 -40.99 -1.03 4.84
N THR A 75 -41.24 -1.45 3.60
CA THR A 75 -41.69 -2.83 3.34
C THR A 75 -40.56 -3.77 2.93
N TYR A 76 -39.54 -3.28 2.21
CA TYR A 76 -38.54 -4.17 1.58
C TYR A 76 -37.31 -4.43 2.45
N GLY A 77 -37.22 -3.82 3.64
CA GLY A 77 -36.09 -4.03 4.56
C GLY A 77 -34.75 -3.58 3.98
N LEU A 78 -34.76 -2.51 3.18
CA LEU A 78 -33.57 -1.83 2.66
C LEU A 78 -33.16 -0.65 3.55
N PHE A 79 -34.14 -0.10 4.27
CA PHE A 79 -34.02 1.08 5.10
C PHE A 79 -34.56 0.78 6.50
N GLN A 80 -34.11 1.57 7.46
CA GLN A 80 -34.52 1.55 8.87
C GLN A 80 -34.89 2.97 9.27
N ILE A 81 -35.84 3.10 10.19
CA ILE A 81 -36.32 4.39 10.69
C ILE A 81 -35.85 4.55 12.14
N VAL A 82 -35.40 5.76 12.47
CA VAL A 82 -35.05 6.20 13.83
C VAL A 82 -35.92 7.38 14.17
N GLU A 83 -36.56 7.31 15.34
CA GLU A 83 -37.32 8.43 15.90
C GLU A 83 -36.40 9.26 16.78
N ASN A 84 -36.30 10.55 16.50
CA ASN A 84 -35.59 11.53 17.32
C ASN A 84 -36.59 12.59 17.82
N GLU A 85 -36.15 13.40 18.79
CA GLU A 85 -36.96 14.53 19.32
C GLU A 85 -37.37 15.52 18.23
N ASP A 86 -36.54 15.68 17.20
CA ASP A 86 -36.77 16.60 16.07
C ASP A 86 -37.54 15.97 14.89
N GLY A 87 -37.90 14.68 14.98
CA GLY A 87 -38.65 13.95 13.96
C GLY A 87 -38.06 12.60 13.59
N SER A 88 -38.74 11.90 12.67
CA SER A 88 -38.33 10.58 12.21
C SER A 88 -37.38 10.68 11.02
N LEU A 89 -36.23 10.01 11.12
CA LEU A 89 -35.22 9.91 10.06
C LEU A 89 -35.16 8.47 9.55
N PHE A 90 -34.81 8.27 8.28
CA PHE A 90 -34.47 6.95 7.75
C PHE A 90 -33.01 6.87 7.32
N PHE A 91 -32.46 5.66 7.38
CA PHE A 91 -31.10 5.33 6.96
C PHE A 91 -31.02 3.89 6.42
N SER A 92 -29.88 3.53 5.83
CA SER A 92 -29.61 2.14 5.42
C SER A 92 -28.36 1.61 6.12
N SER A 93 -28.53 0.60 6.96
CA SER A 93 -27.39 -0.09 7.60
C SER A 93 -26.47 -0.71 6.56
N GLN A 94 -27.05 -1.26 5.49
CA GLN A 94 -26.30 -1.94 4.43
C GLN A 94 -25.42 -0.95 3.66
N LEU A 95 -25.92 0.27 3.41
CA LEU A 95 -25.13 1.34 2.81
C LEU A 95 -23.94 1.71 3.70
N ASN A 96 -24.17 1.87 5.00
CA ASN A 96 -23.11 2.20 5.95
C ASN A 96 -22.01 1.13 5.97
N ASP A 97 -22.38 -0.15 5.94
CA ASP A 97 -21.43 -1.27 5.84
C ASP A 97 -20.59 -1.22 4.56
N TRP A 98 -21.16 -0.77 3.45
CA TRP A 98 -20.44 -0.62 2.18
C TRP A 98 -19.48 0.58 2.16
N LEU A 99 -19.89 1.69 2.79
CA LEU A 99 -19.09 2.92 2.82
C LEU A 99 -17.96 2.89 3.87
N GLU A 100 -18.13 2.13 4.94
CA GLU A 100 -17.19 2.07 6.07
C GLU A 100 -15.74 1.68 5.66
N PRO A 101 -15.50 0.63 4.84
CA PRO A 101 -14.16 0.29 4.36
C PRO A 101 -13.49 1.43 3.58
N TYR A 102 -14.28 2.15 2.77
CA TYR A 102 -13.78 3.28 1.99
C TYR A 102 -13.36 4.42 2.93
N TYR A 103 -14.20 4.78 3.91
CA TYR A 103 -13.86 5.82 4.87
C TYR A 103 -12.62 5.48 5.71
N ARG A 104 -12.49 4.23 6.15
CA ARG A 104 -11.27 3.78 6.85
C ARG A 104 -10.03 3.99 5.99
N GLN A 105 -10.11 3.61 4.71
CA GLN A 105 -8.98 3.77 3.80
C GLN A 105 -8.62 5.25 3.57
N VAL A 106 -9.62 6.12 3.38
CA VAL A 106 -9.40 7.56 3.22
C VAL A 106 -8.77 8.17 4.49
N GLN A 107 -9.30 7.82 5.66
CA GLN A 107 -8.76 8.28 6.94
C GLN A 107 -7.33 7.81 7.17
N GLN A 108 -7.03 6.54 6.89
CA GLN A 108 -5.69 5.98 7.02
C GLN A 108 -4.68 6.70 6.11
N ARG A 109 -5.06 6.95 4.84
CA ARG A 109 -4.22 7.69 3.88
C ARG A 109 -3.99 9.13 4.35
N SER A 110 -5.03 9.79 4.86
CA SER A 110 -4.93 11.14 5.42
C SER A 110 -3.96 11.19 6.61
N MET A 111 -4.09 10.27 7.56
CA MET A 111 -3.20 10.18 8.72
C MET A 111 -1.75 9.91 8.31
N ALA A 112 -1.52 8.96 7.41
CA ALA A 112 -0.18 8.67 6.88
C ALA A 112 0.43 9.88 6.16
N GLY A 113 -0.38 10.62 5.39
CA GLY A 113 0.03 11.85 4.72
C GLY A 113 0.45 12.95 5.70
N LYS A 114 -0.37 13.19 6.74
CA LYS A 114 -0.07 14.16 7.82
C LYS A 114 1.21 13.78 8.57
N LEU A 115 1.37 12.50 8.91
CA LEU A 115 2.56 12.01 9.60
C LEU A 115 3.83 12.17 8.75
N SER A 116 3.74 11.87 7.45
CA SER A 116 4.85 12.06 6.52
C SER A 116 5.25 13.53 6.39
N ALA A 117 4.26 14.43 6.29
CA ALA A 117 4.49 15.87 6.22
C ALA A 117 5.15 16.40 7.51
N ALA A 118 4.65 15.99 8.67
CA ALA A 118 5.24 16.35 9.98
C ALA A 118 6.70 15.89 10.08
N LYS A 119 7.00 14.64 9.69
CA LYS A 119 8.37 14.10 9.70
C LYS A 119 9.31 14.87 8.77
N LYS A 120 8.83 15.29 7.59
CA LYS A 120 9.62 16.13 6.68
C LYS A 120 9.92 17.50 7.31
N LYS A 121 8.94 18.12 7.95
CA LYS A 121 9.10 19.41 8.64
C LYS A 121 10.11 19.31 9.79
N GLN A 122 10.03 18.27 10.61
CA GLN A 122 11.00 18.00 11.68
C GLN A 122 12.42 17.84 11.13
N LYS A 123 12.59 17.04 10.08
CA LYS A 123 13.92 16.85 9.45
C LYS A 123 14.49 18.16 8.89
N GLN A 124 13.65 19.02 8.30
CA GLN A 124 14.09 20.34 7.84
C GLN A 124 14.53 21.23 9.00
N GLN A 125 13.80 21.22 10.11
CA GLN A 125 14.17 21.97 11.33
C GLN A 125 15.48 21.44 11.95
N GLU A 126 15.68 20.12 11.99
CA GLU A 126 16.93 19.51 12.45
C GLU A 126 18.13 19.93 11.59
N GLN A 127 17.95 19.95 10.26
CA GLN A 127 18.99 20.41 9.34
C GLN A 127 19.32 21.89 9.53
N LEU A 128 18.31 22.74 9.72
CA LEU A 128 18.51 24.16 10.03
C LEU A 128 19.27 24.36 11.35
N LYS A 129 18.90 23.64 12.41
CA LYS A 129 19.62 23.70 13.69
C LYS A 129 21.08 23.23 13.59
N GLN A 130 21.35 22.20 12.78
CA GLN A 130 22.73 21.75 12.52
C GLN A 130 23.55 22.82 11.80
N LEU A 131 22.96 23.50 10.83
CA LEU A 131 23.61 24.63 10.14
C LEU A 131 23.88 25.79 11.10
N GLU A 132 22.93 26.14 11.96
CA GLU A 132 23.09 27.19 12.98
C GLU A 132 24.19 26.84 14.00
N MET A 133 24.25 25.60 14.49
CA MET A 133 25.34 25.16 15.39
C MET A 133 26.71 25.22 14.70
N ASN A 134 26.81 24.77 13.44
CA ASN A 134 28.05 24.81 12.69
C ASN A 134 28.54 26.23 12.36
N LEU A 135 27.66 27.25 12.42
CA LEU A 135 28.02 28.66 12.28
C LEU A 135 28.51 29.28 13.60
N SER A 136 28.33 28.59 14.72
CA SER A 136 28.64 29.08 16.08
C SER A 136 30.01 28.61 16.58
N ASP A 137 30.54 27.50 16.05
CA ASP A 137 31.88 27.01 16.33
C ASP A 137 32.87 27.50 15.25
N ASP A 138 33.76 28.39 15.67
CA ASP A 138 34.99 28.86 15.01
C ASP A 138 34.92 29.54 13.62
N ASN A 139 35.28 30.83 13.67
CA ASN A 139 36.04 31.59 12.67
C ASN A 139 35.37 31.97 11.33
N LEU A 140 35.06 33.26 11.30
CA LEU A 140 34.90 34.13 10.14
C LEU A 140 35.80 33.76 8.94
N SER A 141 35.19 33.82 7.75
CA SER A 141 35.80 33.98 6.42
C SER A 141 36.08 32.69 5.64
N GLN A 142 35.04 32.13 5.02
CA GLN A 142 35.16 31.75 3.61
C GLN A 142 33.80 31.80 2.91
N GLN A 143 33.55 32.99 2.37
CA GLN A 143 32.84 33.21 1.11
C GLN A 143 31.40 32.69 1.03
N ILE A 144 30.50 33.46 1.61
CA ILE A 144 29.09 33.48 1.21
C ILE A 144 29.04 34.10 -0.20
N ASN A 145 29.10 33.25 -1.24
CA ASN A 145 28.65 33.64 -2.56
C ASN A 145 27.11 33.60 -2.56
N LEU A 146 26.50 34.68 -2.12
CA LEU A 146 25.13 35.05 -2.49
C LEU A 146 25.14 35.41 -3.97
N SER A 147 24.97 34.43 -4.85
CA SER A 147 24.54 34.73 -6.21
C SER A 147 23.02 34.80 -6.21
N GLU A 148 22.49 35.99 -5.88
CA GLU A 148 21.24 36.45 -6.46
C GLU A 148 21.47 36.64 -7.95
N SER A 149 21.04 35.67 -8.76
CA SER A 149 20.85 35.91 -10.19
C SER A 149 19.69 35.05 -10.70
N ASP A 150 18.63 35.78 -10.98
CA ASP A 150 17.64 35.56 -12.03
C ASP A 150 16.39 34.73 -11.70
N SER A 151 15.38 35.46 -11.21
CA SER A 151 13.98 35.13 -11.37
C SER A 151 13.56 35.24 -12.83
N SER A 152 13.78 34.19 -13.63
CA SER A 152 13.04 33.97 -14.88
C SER A 152 13.24 32.52 -15.34
N GLN A 153 12.13 31.80 -15.49
CA GLN A 153 12.03 30.39 -15.93
C GLN A 153 12.33 29.31 -14.88
N ARG A 154 11.30 28.99 -14.08
CA ARG A 154 11.20 27.68 -13.41
C ARG A 154 10.52 26.69 -14.36
N PRO A 155 11.22 25.76 -15.03
CA PRO A 155 10.56 24.57 -15.53
C PRO A 155 10.16 23.69 -14.33
N LEU A 156 8.89 23.31 -14.29
CA LEU A 156 8.30 22.33 -13.36
C LEU A 156 9.14 21.05 -13.33
N ASN A 157 10.09 20.93 -12.40
CA ASN A 157 10.84 19.68 -12.25
C ASN A 157 11.35 19.39 -10.83
N ASP A 158 10.52 19.66 -9.82
CA ASP A 158 10.76 19.19 -8.44
C ASP A 158 10.36 17.72 -8.23
N ARG A 159 10.57 16.88 -9.25
CA ARG A 159 10.49 15.40 -9.18
C ARG A 159 11.86 14.76 -8.88
N SER A 160 12.89 15.57 -8.64
CA SER A 160 14.30 15.14 -8.61
C SER A 160 14.76 14.52 -7.29
N THR A 161 14.08 14.76 -6.17
CA THR A 161 14.51 14.27 -4.84
C THR A 161 14.09 12.82 -4.54
N ILE A 162 12.90 12.38 -5.00
CA ILE A 162 12.51 10.96 -4.94
C ILE A 162 13.41 10.12 -5.87
N ASN A 163 13.77 10.67 -7.04
CA ASN A 163 14.68 10.03 -7.97
C ASN A 163 16.11 9.86 -7.43
N LYS A 164 16.61 10.77 -6.58
CA LYS A 164 17.95 10.64 -5.97
C LYS A 164 18.01 9.55 -4.89
N ILE A 165 16.99 9.41 -4.05
CA ILE A 165 16.94 8.38 -3.00
C ILE A 165 16.67 6.99 -3.61
N ASN A 166 15.75 6.89 -4.59
CA ASN A 166 15.55 5.66 -5.34
C ASN A 166 16.77 5.33 -6.21
N LYS A 167 17.47 6.32 -6.79
CA LYS A 167 18.77 6.08 -7.44
C LYS A 167 19.81 5.56 -6.46
N LYS A 168 19.92 6.09 -5.23
CA LYS A 168 20.90 5.61 -4.24
C LYS A 168 20.61 4.19 -3.75
N LYS A 169 19.35 3.89 -3.39
CA LYS A 169 18.92 2.53 -3.01
C LYS A 169 19.01 1.54 -4.18
N ASN A 170 18.67 1.96 -5.40
CA ASN A 170 18.89 1.12 -6.59
C ASN A 170 20.38 0.98 -6.93
N LYS A 171 21.23 1.98 -6.68
CA LYS A 171 22.69 1.87 -6.85
C LYS A 171 23.27 0.88 -5.85
N GLU A 172 22.87 0.93 -4.59
CA GLU A 172 23.32 -0.02 -3.55
C GLU A 172 22.83 -1.44 -3.81
N LYS A 173 21.54 -1.63 -4.16
CA LYS A 173 21.01 -2.96 -4.55
C LYS A 173 21.64 -3.48 -5.83
N LYS A 174 21.87 -2.61 -6.83
CA LYS A 174 22.55 -2.97 -8.08
C LYS A 174 24.01 -3.33 -7.82
N ASN A 175 24.73 -2.56 -7.00
CA ASN A 175 26.09 -2.87 -6.58
C ASN A 175 26.18 -4.20 -5.82
N LEU A 176 25.23 -4.51 -4.93
CA LEU A 176 25.20 -5.81 -4.22
C LEU A 176 24.92 -6.97 -5.18
N SER A 177 23.98 -6.79 -6.11
CA SER A 177 23.63 -7.79 -7.13
C SER A 177 24.79 -8.02 -8.12
N ASP A 178 25.47 -6.94 -8.52
CA ASP A 178 26.64 -6.99 -9.39
C ASP A 178 27.82 -7.67 -8.66
N ASN A 179 28.02 -7.39 -7.37
CA ASN A 179 29.02 -8.08 -6.54
C ASN A 179 28.73 -9.58 -6.39
N PHE A 180 27.47 -9.98 -6.20
CA PHE A 180 27.09 -11.39 -6.11
C PHE A 180 27.28 -12.13 -7.45
N ARG A 181 26.95 -11.47 -8.56
CA ARG A 181 27.19 -12.00 -9.91
C ARG A 181 28.68 -12.15 -10.21
N ASN A 182 29.50 -11.17 -9.82
CA ASN A 182 30.95 -11.23 -9.98
C ASN A 182 31.55 -12.34 -9.13
N PHE A 183 31.11 -12.50 -7.88
CA PHE A 183 31.53 -13.61 -7.02
C PHE A 183 31.19 -14.99 -7.63
N LYS A 184 29.99 -15.17 -8.18
CA LYS A 184 29.64 -16.42 -8.87
C LYS A 184 30.52 -16.68 -10.09
N LYS A 185 30.88 -15.64 -10.85
CA LYS A 185 31.80 -15.76 -11.99
C LYS A 185 33.22 -16.12 -11.56
N GLU A 186 33.72 -15.55 -10.47
CA GLU A 186 35.05 -15.87 -9.92
C GLU A 186 35.16 -17.35 -9.50
N LEU A 187 34.04 -17.94 -9.06
CA LEU A 187 33.98 -19.34 -8.67
C LEU A 187 33.61 -20.30 -9.83
N GLN A 188 33.30 -19.79 -11.02
CA GLN A 188 33.08 -20.63 -12.20
C GLN A 188 34.41 -21.26 -12.66
N GLY A 189 34.40 -22.57 -12.89
CA GLY A 189 35.61 -23.32 -13.27
C GLY A 189 36.45 -23.84 -12.09
N ILE A 190 36.15 -23.42 -10.85
CA ILE A 190 36.84 -23.89 -9.64
C ILE A 190 36.03 -25.01 -8.99
N GLU A 191 36.69 -26.10 -8.59
CA GLU A 191 36.07 -27.17 -7.81
C GLU A 191 36.41 -26.98 -6.33
N ILE A 192 35.39 -26.77 -5.49
CA ILE A 192 35.56 -26.49 -4.06
C ILE A 192 34.72 -27.47 -3.27
N ARG A 193 35.28 -28.02 -2.19
CA ARG A 193 34.56 -28.84 -1.22
C ARG A 193 34.55 -28.14 0.12
N PHE A 194 33.38 -28.07 0.75
CA PHE A 194 33.24 -27.50 2.09
C PHE A 194 32.11 -28.19 2.85
N THR A 195 32.22 -28.17 4.17
CA THR A 195 31.21 -28.70 5.09
C THR A 195 30.34 -27.55 5.57
N LEU A 196 29.02 -27.73 5.54
CA LEU A 196 28.10 -26.75 6.10
C LEU A 196 28.15 -26.80 7.63
N PRO A 197 28.03 -25.65 8.33
CA PRO A 197 27.92 -25.63 9.78
C PRO A 197 26.65 -26.37 10.22
N TYR A 198 26.57 -26.85 11.46
CA TYR A 198 25.35 -27.46 11.99
C TYR A 198 24.90 -26.73 13.26
N PRO A 199 23.60 -26.42 13.44
CA PRO A 199 22.50 -26.63 12.49
C PRO A 199 22.52 -25.61 11.32
N PHE A 200 22.19 -26.05 10.10
CA PHE A 200 22.09 -25.18 8.93
C PHE A 200 20.86 -25.58 8.11
N GLU A 201 19.76 -24.87 8.34
CA GLU A 201 18.47 -25.08 7.67
C GLU A 201 18.07 -26.58 7.63
N ASN A 202 17.49 -27.03 6.52
CA ASN A 202 17.03 -28.40 6.30
C ASN A 202 18.15 -29.40 5.96
N PHE A 203 19.42 -29.09 6.25
CA PHE A 203 20.55 -29.99 5.98
C PHE A 203 20.93 -30.82 7.22
N SER A 204 21.28 -32.08 7.01
CA SER A 204 21.73 -32.98 8.08
C SER A 204 23.14 -32.63 8.56
N LYS A 205 23.47 -33.06 9.78
CA LYS A 205 24.80 -32.87 10.37
C LYS A 205 25.88 -33.49 9.47
N ASN A 206 27.00 -32.79 9.30
CA ASN A 206 28.13 -33.15 8.44
C ASN A 206 27.81 -33.24 6.93
N THR A 207 26.86 -32.43 6.45
CA THR A 207 26.61 -32.33 5.00
C THR A 207 27.82 -31.72 4.29
N VAL A 208 28.38 -32.46 3.33
CA VAL A 208 29.50 -32.03 2.49
C VAL A 208 28.96 -31.57 1.13
N ILE A 209 29.24 -30.32 0.78
CA ILE A 209 28.85 -29.74 -0.50
C ILE A 209 30.06 -29.57 -1.39
N ARG A 210 29.93 -30.04 -2.63
CA ARG A 210 30.91 -29.83 -3.69
C ARG A 210 30.35 -28.84 -4.72
N LEU A 211 31.07 -27.74 -4.94
CA LEU A 211 30.88 -26.90 -6.10
C LEU A 211 31.61 -27.54 -7.29
N LYS A 212 30.86 -27.96 -8.32
CA LYS A 212 31.42 -28.50 -9.56
C LYS A 212 31.93 -27.36 -10.45
N LYS A 213 32.89 -27.64 -11.34
CA LYS A 213 33.45 -26.65 -12.31
C LYS A 213 32.38 -25.96 -13.16
N ILE A 214 31.28 -26.66 -13.42
CA ILE A 214 30.09 -26.17 -14.13
C ILE A 214 29.21 -25.20 -13.31
N GLY A 215 29.56 -24.91 -12.06
CA GLY A 215 28.85 -23.96 -11.19
C GLY A 215 27.67 -24.56 -10.40
N TYR A 216 27.42 -25.86 -10.51
CA TYR A 216 26.37 -26.55 -9.77
C TYR A 216 26.88 -27.04 -8.41
N LEU A 217 26.03 -26.89 -7.39
CA LEU A 217 26.27 -27.41 -6.05
C LEU A 217 25.72 -28.83 -5.96
N HIS A 218 26.59 -29.75 -5.59
CA HIS A 218 26.29 -31.17 -5.42
C HIS A 218 26.43 -31.55 -3.96
N ASN A 219 25.39 -32.20 -3.41
CA ASN A 219 25.43 -32.74 -2.07
C ASN A 219 26.00 -34.16 -2.13
N GLU A 220 27.21 -34.34 -1.59
CA GLU A 220 27.87 -35.65 -1.58
C GLU A 220 27.21 -36.62 -0.60
N SER A 221 26.62 -36.12 0.48
CA SER A 221 26.03 -36.95 1.53
C SER A 221 24.79 -37.73 1.05
N ILE A 222 24.05 -37.16 0.09
CA ILE A 222 22.87 -37.79 -0.52
C ILE A 222 23.09 -38.13 -2.01
N ASN A 223 24.31 -37.92 -2.52
CA ASN A 223 24.70 -38.10 -3.91
C ASN A 223 23.72 -37.47 -4.92
N LYS A 224 23.25 -36.25 -4.64
CA LYS A 224 22.24 -35.54 -5.44
C LYS A 224 22.57 -34.06 -5.55
N ASP A 225 22.29 -33.47 -6.72
CA ASP A 225 22.40 -32.03 -6.90
C ASP A 225 21.34 -31.29 -6.06
N LEU A 226 21.70 -30.11 -5.55
CA LEU A 226 20.79 -29.33 -4.70
C LEU A 226 19.62 -28.80 -5.53
N SER A 227 18.44 -28.73 -4.92
CA SER A 227 17.31 -28.01 -5.53
C SER A 227 17.66 -26.53 -5.68
N THR A 228 16.94 -25.81 -6.55
CA THR A 228 17.17 -24.38 -6.80
C THR A 228 17.15 -23.55 -5.50
N GLU A 229 16.20 -23.85 -4.61
CA GLU A 229 16.04 -23.15 -3.32
C GLU A 229 17.19 -23.47 -2.36
N GLN A 230 17.55 -24.74 -2.24
CA GLN A 230 18.68 -25.19 -1.41
C GLN A 230 20.00 -24.62 -1.90
N ALA A 231 20.21 -24.61 -3.22
CA ALA A 231 21.39 -24.04 -3.85
C ALA A 231 21.47 -22.53 -3.59
N HIS A 232 20.34 -21.82 -3.60
CA HIS A 232 20.31 -20.38 -3.31
C HIS A 232 20.81 -20.07 -1.90
N ILE A 233 20.30 -20.79 -0.91
CA ILE A 233 20.70 -20.64 0.51
C ILE A 233 22.20 -20.91 0.68
N VAL A 234 22.70 -21.97 0.07
CA VAL A 234 24.13 -22.30 0.15
C VAL A 234 24.99 -21.25 -0.57
N TRP A 235 24.54 -20.72 -1.70
CA TRP A 235 25.24 -19.63 -2.40
C TRP A 235 25.28 -18.32 -1.59
N GLU A 236 24.21 -18.00 -0.87
CA GLU A 236 24.17 -16.84 0.05
C GLU A 236 25.17 -17.02 1.19
N TYR A 237 25.18 -18.19 1.82
CA TYR A 237 26.15 -18.53 2.85
C TYR A 237 27.60 -18.42 2.34
N MET A 238 27.89 -18.94 1.15
CA MET A 238 29.20 -18.82 0.53
C MET A 238 29.58 -17.34 0.29
N PHE A 239 28.63 -16.50 -0.13
CA PHE A 239 28.89 -15.08 -0.38
C PHE A 239 29.14 -14.28 0.91
N GLU A 240 28.46 -14.62 2.01
CA GLU A 240 28.74 -14.05 3.32
C GLU A 240 30.12 -14.44 3.84
N LYS A 241 30.60 -15.64 3.52
CA LYS A 241 31.92 -16.15 3.89
C LYS A 241 32.96 -16.03 2.77
N ARG A 242 32.70 -15.21 1.74
CA ARG A 242 33.53 -15.11 0.52
C ARG A 242 35.01 -14.86 0.80
N GLU A 243 35.34 -14.01 1.78
CA GLU A 243 36.74 -13.72 2.11
C GLU A 243 37.46 -14.94 2.70
N LYS A 244 36.76 -15.80 3.45
CA LYS A 244 37.32 -17.04 3.98
C LYS A 244 37.48 -18.08 2.87
N LEU A 245 36.53 -18.16 1.94
CA LEU A 245 36.58 -19.09 0.81
C LEU A 245 37.66 -18.71 -0.20
N LEU A 246 37.81 -17.42 -0.52
CA LEU A 246 38.87 -16.92 -1.42
C LEU A 246 40.27 -17.17 -0.85
N LYS A 247 40.43 -17.10 0.48
CA LYS A 247 41.69 -17.49 1.15
C LYS A 247 42.01 -18.98 1.01
N ILE A 248 41.00 -19.85 1.14
CA ILE A 248 41.15 -21.30 0.96
C ILE A 248 41.53 -21.65 -0.49
N ILE A 249 40.97 -20.93 -1.47
CA ILE A 249 41.26 -21.13 -2.90
C ILE A 249 42.65 -20.60 -3.28
N SER A 250 43.12 -19.52 -2.64
CA SER A 250 44.40 -18.86 -2.96
C SER A 250 45.63 -19.51 -2.32
N GLY A 251 45.48 -20.60 -1.57
CA GLY A 251 46.60 -21.42 -1.10
C GLY A 251 47.51 -20.76 -0.06
N ASN A 252 46.95 -20.42 1.11
CA ASN A 252 47.70 -20.28 2.36
C ASN A 252 47.15 -21.24 3.40
#